data_AF-A0A151F385-F1
#
_entry.id   AF-A0A151F385-F1
#
_cell.length_a   1.000
_cell.length_b   1.000
_cell.length_c   1.000
_cell.angle_alpha   90.00
_cell.angle_beta   90.00
_cell.angle_gamma   90.00
#
_symmetry.space_group_name_H-M   'P 1'
#
loop_
_entity.id
_entity.type
_entity.pdbx_description
1 polymer ?
#
loop_
_entity_poly.entity_id
_entity_poly.type
_entity_poly.pdbx_seq_one_letter_code
_entity_poly.pdbx_strand_id
1 'polypeptide(L)'
;MANLKHLINWKLFGILLVACVLSVIAVLPYTLTLQGDLLKGLPISLYALLVAQVLQNALIFALFIFVGLYLGERVGLGVPILKGWLNNEEVKSYFKSILGISILSGVGAGVLIIALDIVFGIIHPLRIAQTSAVIPPAWQGFLASFYGGIGEEVAMRLCLMTLLAWVFWRIKSTREGTPTNEGMWLAIVGAAVIFGLGHLPTTAAVMEITPFIVARAVILNGVGGVIFGWLYWKKGLESAMISHFSADIVLHVLLPLLI
;
A
#
# COMPACT_ATOMS: atom_id res chain seq x y z
N MET A 1 -10.24 -34.21 5.39
CA MET A 1 -9.35 -33.23 4.72
C MET A 1 -10.22 -32.11 4.18
N ALA A 2 -10.03 -30.86 4.61
CA ALA A 2 -10.75 -29.73 4.05
C ALA A 2 -10.36 -29.59 2.56
N ASN A 3 -11.36 -29.54 1.67
CA ASN A 3 -11.12 -29.43 0.24
C ASN A 3 -10.52 -28.05 -0.08
N LEU A 4 -9.26 -28.02 -0.54
CA LEU A 4 -8.51 -26.80 -0.88
C LEU A 4 -9.28 -25.83 -1.80
N LYS A 5 -10.20 -26.36 -2.62
CA LYS A 5 -11.01 -25.59 -3.57
C LYS A 5 -11.96 -24.57 -2.92
N HIS A 6 -12.28 -24.74 -1.64
CA HIS A 6 -13.24 -23.87 -0.92
C HIS A 6 -12.61 -22.95 0.12
N LEU A 7 -11.27 -22.90 0.22
CA LEU A 7 -10.60 -22.06 1.22
C LEU A 7 -10.69 -20.58 0.89
N ILE A 8 -10.56 -20.23 -0.39
CA ILE A 8 -10.62 -18.86 -0.92
C ILE A 8 -11.22 -18.87 -2.32
N ASN A 9 -11.62 -17.70 -2.82
CA ASN A 9 -11.96 -17.52 -4.23
C ASN A 9 -10.69 -17.47 -5.10
N TRP A 10 -10.34 -18.60 -5.71
CA TRP A 10 -9.13 -18.74 -6.54
C TRP A 10 -9.13 -17.87 -7.81
N LYS A 11 -10.29 -17.49 -8.34
CA LYS A 11 -10.37 -16.54 -9.47
C LYS A 11 -9.96 -15.14 -9.02
N LEU A 12 -10.51 -14.70 -7.88
CA LEU A 12 -10.14 -13.42 -7.27
C LEU A 12 -8.66 -13.38 -6.90
N PHE A 13 -8.14 -14.48 -6.34
CA PHE A 13 -6.71 -14.64 -6.07
C PHE A 13 -5.86 -14.41 -7.33
N GLY A 14 -6.21 -15.05 -8.44
CA GLY A 14 -5.47 -14.91 -9.70
C GLY A 14 -5.50 -13.48 -10.25
N ILE A 15 -6.65 -12.80 -10.18
CA ILE A 15 -6.79 -11.40 -10.61
C ILE A 15 -5.89 -10.49 -9.78
N LEU A 16 -5.93 -10.61 -8.45
CA LEU A 16 -5.11 -9.80 -7.56
C LEU A 16 -3.62 -10.07 -7.76
N LEU A 17 -3.23 -11.33 -7.99
CA LEU A 17 -1.83 -11.69 -8.22
C LEU A 17 -1.31 -11.07 -9.52
N VAL A 18 -2.07 -11.17 -10.61
CA VAL A 18 -1.72 -10.53 -11.88
C VAL A 18 -1.62 -9.02 -11.71
N ALA A 19 -2.58 -8.39 -11.03
CA ALA A 19 -2.55 -6.95 -10.74
C ALA A 19 -1.31 -6.54 -9.93
N CYS A 20 -0.94 -7.31 -8.91
CA CYS A 20 0.28 -7.06 -8.12
C CYS A 20 1.54 -7.19 -8.97
N VAL A 21 1.66 -8.24 -9.79
CA VAL A 21 2.82 -8.44 -10.69
C VAL A 21 2.94 -7.27 -11.68
N LEU A 22 1.84 -6.85 -12.29
CA LEU A 22 1.83 -5.69 -13.18
C LEU A 22 2.23 -4.40 -12.45
N SER A 23 1.77 -4.21 -11.22
CA SER A 23 2.14 -3.05 -10.40
C SER A 23 3.64 -3.03 -10.04
N VAL A 24 4.23 -4.20 -9.76
CA VAL A 24 5.68 -4.33 -9.51
C VAL A 24 6.47 -3.95 -10.75
N ILE A 25 6.03 -4.37 -11.94
CA ILE A 25 6.67 -3.99 -13.20
C ILE A 25 6.54 -2.47 -13.44
N ALA A 26 5.37 -1.90 -13.13
CA ALA A 26 5.10 -0.47 -13.32
C ALA A 26 6.02 0.44 -12.49
N VAL A 27 6.41 0.04 -11.27
CA VAL A 27 7.30 0.87 -10.42
C VAL A 27 8.78 0.77 -10.80
N LEU A 28 9.20 -0.21 -11.60
CA LEU A 28 10.62 -0.41 -11.94
C LEU A 28 11.33 0.84 -12.50
N PRO A 29 10.75 1.62 -13.45
CA PRO A 29 11.40 2.82 -13.96
C PRO A 29 11.68 3.87 -12.87
N TYR A 30 10.75 4.02 -11.93
CA TYR A 30 10.87 4.94 -10.80
C TYR A 30 12.01 4.49 -9.88
N THR A 31 12.03 3.21 -9.50
CA THR A 31 13.08 2.63 -8.65
C THR A 31 14.46 2.70 -9.31
N LEU A 32 14.57 2.41 -10.61
CA LEU A 32 15.84 2.49 -11.35
C LEU A 32 16.38 3.92 -11.41
N THR A 33 15.50 4.92 -11.45
CA THR A 33 15.92 6.33 -11.43
C THR A 33 16.45 6.75 -10.06
N LEU A 34 15.82 6.28 -8.97
CA LEU A 34 16.25 6.59 -7.61
C LEU A 34 17.48 5.79 -7.15
N GLN A 35 17.60 4.54 -7.56
CA GLN A 35 18.55 3.58 -6.98
C GLN A 35 19.50 2.98 -8.01
N GLY A 36 19.43 3.38 -9.28
CA GLY A 36 20.19 2.77 -10.37
C GLY A 36 21.70 2.74 -10.14
N ASP A 37 22.25 3.75 -9.47
CA ASP A 37 23.69 3.81 -9.15
C ASP A 37 24.12 2.74 -8.15
N LEU A 38 23.26 2.39 -7.19
CA LEU A 38 23.52 1.30 -6.23
C LEU A 38 23.55 -0.07 -6.93
N LEU A 39 22.85 -0.21 -8.05
CA LEU A 39 22.75 -1.46 -8.80
C LEU A 39 23.94 -1.70 -9.74
N LYS A 40 24.65 -0.65 -10.17
CA LYS A 40 25.78 -0.75 -11.12
C LYS A 40 26.97 -1.55 -10.60
N GLY A 41 27.13 -1.67 -9.28
CA GLY A 41 28.25 -2.37 -8.64
C GLY A 41 28.03 -3.86 -8.39
N LEU A 42 26.86 -4.40 -8.73
CA LEU A 42 26.52 -5.79 -8.41
C LEU A 42 27.12 -6.77 -9.45
N PRO A 43 27.63 -7.95 -9.03
CA PRO A 43 28.20 -8.95 -9.92
C PRO A 43 27.14 -9.76 -10.70
N ILE A 44 25.93 -9.20 -10.90
CA ILE A 44 24.77 -9.84 -11.53
C ILE A 44 24.25 -8.90 -12.61
N SER A 45 23.81 -9.44 -13.75
CA SER A 45 23.24 -8.60 -14.81
C SER A 45 21.94 -7.93 -14.35
N LEU A 46 21.71 -6.69 -14.77
CA LEU A 46 20.50 -5.95 -14.44
C LEU A 46 19.22 -6.72 -14.82
N TYR A 47 19.23 -7.37 -15.99
CA TYR A 47 18.11 -8.20 -16.44
C TYR A 47 17.82 -9.36 -15.49
N ALA A 48 18.84 -10.08 -15.03
CA ALA A 48 18.67 -11.18 -14.09
C ALA A 48 18.14 -10.69 -12.74
N LEU A 49 18.62 -9.54 -12.26
CA LEU A 49 18.15 -8.91 -11.03
C LEU A 49 16.66 -8.52 -11.13
N LEU A 50 16.24 -7.87 -12.22
CA LEU A 50 14.85 -7.43 -12.41
C LEU A 50 13.90 -8.63 -12.51
N VAL A 51 14.28 -9.69 -13.24
CA VAL A 51 13.49 -10.92 -13.32
C VAL A 51 13.38 -11.59 -11.95
N ALA A 52 14.48 -11.69 -11.21
CA ALA A 52 14.48 -12.25 -9.87
C ALA A 52 13.57 -11.44 -8.91
N GLN A 53 13.62 -10.11 -8.99
CA GLN A 53 12.77 -9.23 -8.18
C GLN A 53 11.28 -9.41 -8.49
N VAL A 54 10.89 -9.49 -9.77
CA VAL A 54 9.49 -9.71 -10.17
C VAL A 54 9.00 -11.09 -9.69
N LEU A 55 9.81 -12.13 -9.86
CA LEU A 55 9.48 -13.49 -9.40
C LEU A 55 9.36 -13.57 -7.87
N GLN A 56 10.31 -12.96 -7.15
CA GLN A 56 10.28 -12.89 -5.69
C GLN A 56 9.01 -12.17 -5.21
N ASN A 57 8.68 -11.02 -5.78
CA ASN A 57 7.48 -10.27 -5.41
C ASN A 57 6.21 -11.06 -5.75
N ALA A 58 6.15 -11.78 -6.87
CA ALA A 58 5.00 -12.62 -7.20
C ALA A 58 4.74 -13.69 -6.12
N LEU A 59 5.79 -14.34 -5.61
CA LEU A 59 5.68 -15.32 -4.53
C LEU A 59 5.23 -14.69 -3.21
N ILE A 60 5.78 -13.52 -2.86
CA ILE A 60 5.38 -12.78 -1.66
C ILE A 60 3.92 -12.33 -1.75
N PHE A 61 3.50 -11.74 -2.88
CA PHE A 61 2.12 -11.34 -3.08
C PHE A 61 1.16 -12.52 -3.11
N ALA A 62 1.56 -13.67 -3.66
CA ALA A 62 0.76 -14.89 -3.56
C ALA A 62 0.48 -15.26 -2.10
N LEU A 63 1.49 -15.18 -1.22
CA LEU A 63 1.29 -15.39 0.22
C LEU A 63 0.36 -14.34 0.84
N PHE A 64 0.59 -13.05 0.56
CA PHE A 64 -0.21 -11.96 1.13
C PHE A 64 -1.68 -12.04 0.71
N ILE A 65 -1.95 -12.28 -0.56
CA ILE A 65 -3.31 -12.44 -1.09
C ILE A 65 -3.97 -13.66 -0.47
N PHE A 66 -3.25 -14.79 -0.37
CA PHE A 66 -3.80 -16.00 0.24
C PHE A 66 -4.22 -15.75 1.70
N VAL A 67 -3.33 -15.20 2.52
CA VAL A 67 -3.61 -14.88 3.93
C VAL A 67 -4.77 -13.91 4.04
N GLY A 68 -4.74 -12.84 3.26
CA GLY A 68 -5.74 -11.79 3.30
C GLY A 68 -7.14 -12.24 2.87
N LEU A 69 -7.26 -13.02 1.79
CA LEU A 69 -8.55 -13.58 1.38
C LEU A 69 -9.06 -14.64 2.37
N TYR A 70 -8.16 -15.47 2.92
CA TYR A 70 -8.54 -16.52 3.87
C TYR A 70 -9.04 -15.96 5.21
N LEU A 71 -8.38 -14.92 5.72
CA LEU A 71 -8.75 -14.28 7.00
C LEU A 71 -9.84 -13.23 6.80
N GLY A 72 -9.89 -12.55 5.65
CA GLY A 72 -10.81 -11.46 5.37
C GLY A 72 -12.28 -11.85 5.53
N GLU A 73 -12.69 -12.99 4.97
CA GLU A 73 -14.06 -13.52 5.11
C GLU A 73 -14.45 -13.75 6.58
N ARG A 74 -13.48 -13.99 7.47
CA ARG A 74 -13.72 -14.26 8.89
C ARG A 74 -13.90 -12.98 9.72
N VAL A 75 -13.32 -11.88 9.27
CA VAL A 75 -13.35 -10.58 9.96
C VAL A 75 -14.21 -9.55 9.24
N GLY A 76 -14.88 -9.94 8.14
CA GLY A 76 -15.75 -9.06 7.36
C GLY A 76 -15.00 -8.03 6.51
N LEU A 77 -13.75 -8.33 6.12
CA LEU A 77 -12.94 -7.47 5.25
C LEU A 77 -12.71 -8.17 3.91
N GLY A 78 -12.62 -7.41 2.82
CA GLY A 78 -12.46 -8.03 1.51
C GLY A 78 -12.47 -7.05 0.34
N VAL A 79 -12.79 -7.60 -0.83
CA VAL A 79 -12.63 -6.96 -2.15
C VAL A 79 -14.00 -6.93 -2.83
N PRO A 80 -14.96 -6.13 -2.32
CA PRO A 80 -16.39 -6.25 -2.67
C PRO A 80 -16.72 -6.06 -4.14
N ILE A 81 -16.02 -5.18 -4.86
CA ILE A 81 -16.31 -4.88 -6.26
C ILE A 81 -15.83 -6.03 -7.15
N LEU A 82 -14.58 -6.48 -7.00
CA LEU A 82 -14.07 -7.60 -7.80
C LEU A 82 -14.80 -8.89 -7.45
N LYS A 83 -15.13 -9.13 -6.17
CA LYS A 83 -15.91 -10.29 -5.74
C LYS A 83 -17.31 -10.27 -6.34
N GLY A 84 -18.03 -9.14 -6.24
CA GLY A 84 -19.37 -8.99 -6.81
C GLY A 84 -19.36 -9.16 -8.33
N TRP A 85 -18.40 -8.55 -9.02
CA TRP A 85 -18.25 -8.70 -10.47
C TRP A 85 -18.03 -10.16 -10.90
N LEU A 86 -17.17 -10.90 -10.19
CA LEU A 86 -16.94 -12.33 -10.45
C LEU A 86 -18.17 -13.21 -10.20
N ASN A 87 -19.08 -12.75 -9.33
CA ASN A 87 -20.33 -13.42 -9.02
C ASN A 87 -21.50 -12.98 -9.93
N ASN A 88 -21.25 -12.10 -10.93
CA ASN A 88 -22.28 -11.46 -11.76
C ASN A 88 -23.29 -10.60 -10.97
N GLU A 89 -22.85 -10.02 -9.85
CA GLU A 89 -23.63 -9.07 -9.06
C GLU A 89 -23.52 -7.65 -9.66
N GLU A 90 -24.51 -6.79 -9.35
CA GLU A 90 -24.47 -5.37 -9.73
C GLU A 90 -23.47 -4.62 -8.84
N VAL A 91 -22.40 -4.08 -9.45
CA VAL A 91 -21.33 -3.39 -8.70
C VAL A 91 -21.20 -1.90 -9.05
N LYS A 92 -21.89 -1.42 -10.08
CA LYS A 92 -21.73 -0.06 -10.61
C LYS A 92 -22.27 0.98 -9.64
N SER A 93 -23.41 0.72 -9.01
CA SER A 93 -23.98 1.59 -7.98
C SER A 93 -23.05 1.72 -6.78
N TYR A 94 -22.54 0.58 -6.27
CA TYR A 94 -21.60 0.58 -5.15
C TYR A 94 -20.28 1.29 -5.51
N PHE A 95 -19.69 1.00 -6.67
CA PHE A 95 -18.48 1.69 -7.15
C PHE A 95 -18.66 3.21 -7.20
N LYS A 96 -19.77 3.69 -7.77
CA LYS A 96 -20.08 5.14 -7.79
C LYS A 96 -20.19 5.74 -6.39
N SER A 97 -20.74 4.98 -5.44
CA SER A 97 -20.90 5.45 -4.05
C SER A 97 -19.57 5.64 -3.31
N ILE A 98 -18.53 4.88 -3.68
CA ILE A 98 -17.21 4.94 -3.03
C ILE A 98 -16.21 5.80 -3.78
N LEU A 99 -16.39 6.01 -5.09
CA LEU A 99 -15.40 6.65 -5.95
C LEU A 99 -15.04 8.06 -5.47
N GLY A 100 -16.04 8.91 -5.22
CA GLY A 100 -15.83 10.29 -4.80
C GLY A 100 -15.08 10.39 -3.46
N ILE A 101 -15.54 9.66 -2.44
CA ILE A 101 -14.90 9.69 -1.12
C ILE A 101 -13.48 9.11 -1.16
N SER A 102 -13.23 8.09 -1.99
CA SER A 102 -11.89 7.49 -2.12
C SER A 102 -10.90 8.48 -2.73
N ILE A 103 -11.27 9.12 -3.85
CA ILE A 103 -10.44 10.12 -4.52
C ILE A 103 -10.20 11.32 -3.60
N LEU A 104 -11.25 11.91 -3.02
CA LEU A 104 -11.11 13.10 -2.17
C LEU A 104 -10.26 12.82 -0.92
N SER A 105 -10.44 11.65 -0.29
CA SER A 105 -9.61 11.26 0.86
C SER A 105 -8.15 11.03 0.45
N GLY A 106 -7.92 10.49 -0.75
CA GLY A 106 -6.58 10.27 -1.29
C GLY A 106 -5.85 11.57 -1.60
N VAL A 107 -6.51 12.48 -2.32
CA VAL A 107 -6.00 13.84 -2.59
C VAL A 107 -5.74 14.57 -1.27
N GLY A 108 -6.66 14.49 -0.32
CA GLY A 108 -6.50 15.06 1.02
C GLY A 108 -5.30 14.48 1.77
N ALA A 109 -5.09 13.15 1.70
CA ALA A 109 -3.92 12.50 2.28
C ALA A 109 -2.62 12.99 1.65
N GLY A 110 -2.54 13.07 0.32
CA GLY A 110 -1.37 13.60 -0.39
C GLY A 110 -1.03 15.03 0.00
N VAL A 111 -2.03 15.93 0.05
CA VAL A 111 -1.83 17.32 0.50
C VAL A 111 -1.38 17.38 1.95
N LEU A 112 -1.98 16.57 2.84
CA LEU A 112 -1.61 16.52 4.25
C LEU A 112 -0.18 16.02 4.44
N ILE A 113 0.25 15.01 3.68
CA ILE A 113 1.62 14.51 3.68
C ILE A 113 2.60 15.61 3.28
N ILE A 114 2.32 16.35 2.21
CA ILE A 114 3.14 17.50 1.78
C ILE A 114 3.24 18.55 2.88
N ALA A 115 2.10 18.93 3.46
CA ALA A 115 2.07 19.95 4.52
C ALA A 115 2.88 19.52 5.76
N LEU A 116 2.72 18.26 6.19
CA LEU A 116 3.51 17.69 7.28
C LEU A 116 5.00 17.65 6.95
N ASP A 117 5.36 17.28 5.72
CA ASP A 117 6.75 17.21 5.31
C ASP A 117 7.44 18.59 5.36
N ILE A 118 6.74 19.63 4.90
CA ILE A 118 7.20 21.02 5.03
C ILE A 118 7.43 21.38 6.51
N VAL A 119 6.52 21.00 7.40
CA VAL A 119 6.67 21.23 8.85
C VAL A 119 7.90 20.51 9.40
N PHE A 120 8.15 19.24 9.02
CA PHE A 120 9.38 18.54 9.40
C PHE A 120 10.64 19.27 8.92
N GLY A 121 10.64 19.77 7.68
CA GLY A 121 11.75 20.53 7.11
C GLY A 121 12.01 21.87 7.81
N ILE A 122 10.97 22.53 8.33
CA ILE A 122 11.10 23.76 9.14
C ILE A 122 11.68 23.45 10.52
N ILE A 123 11.23 22.37 11.17
CA ILE A 123 11.67 21.99 12.52
C ILE A 123 13.13 21.54 12.51
N HIS A 124 13.55 20.80 11.48
CA HIS A 124 14.91 20.31 11.37
C HIS A 124 15.36 20.33 9.89
N PRO A 125 16.41 21.10 9.56
CA PRO A 125 16.94 21.14 8.19
C PRO A 125 17.32 19.74 7.71
N LEU A 126 16.58 19.24 6.71
CA LEU A 126 16.80 17.91 6.16
C LEU A 126 18.08 17.91 5.32
N ARG A 127 19.11 17.22 5.80
CA ARG A 127 20.35 17.01 5.04
C ARG A 127 20.16 15.80 4.13
N ILE A 128 19.82 16.05 2.88
CA ILE A 128 19.84 15.03 1.84
C ILE A 128 21.31 14.65 1.63
N ALA A 129 21.62 13.35 1.59
CA ALA A 129 22.96 12.90 1.24
C ALA A 129 23.33 13.50 -0.13
N GLN A 130 24.57 13.99 -0.29
CA GLN A 130 25.03 14.84 -1.41
C GLN A 130 24.87 14.30 -2.85
N THR A 131 24.18 13.18 -3.05
CA THR A 131 23.63 12.81 -4.36
C THR A 131 22.54 13.80 -4.71
N SER A 132 22.72 14.57 -5.80
CA SER A 132 21.69 15.42 -6.41
C SER A 132 20.34 14.74 -6.27
N ALA A 133 19.37 15.36 -5.58
CA ALA A 133 18.07 14.76 -5.36
C ALA A 133 17.45 14.48 -6.73
N VAL A 134 17.55 13.24 -7.20
CA VAL A 134 17.03 12.85 -8.51
C VAL A 134 15.53 12.81 -8.33
N ILE A 135 14.83 13.78 -8.93
CA ILE A 135 13.38 13.81 -8.98
C ILE A 135 12.97 12.94 -10.17
N PRO A 136 12.32 11.78 -9.95
CA PRO A 136 11.85 10.96 -11.05
C PRO A 136 10.82 11.73 -11.89
N PRO A 137 10.87 11.61 -13.23
CA PRO A 137 9.87 12.22 -14.11
C PRO A 137 8.44 11.83 -13.74
N ALA A 138 7.49 12.75 -13.92
CA ALA A 138 6.08 12.55 -13.56
C ALA A 138 5.44 11.29 -14.16
N TRP A 139 5.85 10.87 -15.36
CA TRP A 139 5.36 9.63 -15.97
C TRP A 139 5.80 8.38 -15.21
N GLN A 140 6.99 8.39 -14.60
CA GLN A 140 7.45 7.30 -13.73
C GLN A 140 6.67 7.30 -12.42
N GLY A 141 6.40 8.48 -11.86
CA GLY A 141 5.54 8.61 -10.68
C GLY A 141 4.12 8.14 -10.91
N PHE A 142 3.55 8.39 -12.10
CA PHE A 142 2.25 7.87 -12.50
C PHE A 142 2.24 6.34 -12.54
N LEU A 143 3.28 5.72 -13.10
CA LEU A 143 3.40 4.25 -13.10
C LEU A 143 3.62 3.70 -11.68
N ALA A 144 4.44 4.37 -10.86
CA ALA A 144 4.65 4.01 -9.46
C ALA A 144 3.35 4.09 -8.63
N SER A 145 2.43 4.99 -8.99
CA SER A 145 1.14 5.14 -8.31
C SER A 145 0.29 3.86 -8.39
N PHE A 146 0.47 3.01 -9.42
CA PHE A 146 -0.18 1.70 -9.47
C PHE A 146 0.39 0.73 -8.44
N TYR A 147 1.68 0.84 -8.08
CA TYR A 147 2.27 0.01 -7.04
C TYR A 147 1.78 0.42 -5.65
N GLY A 148 1.76 1.71 -5.31
CA GLY A 148 1.14 2.19 -4.08
C GLY A 148 -0.34 1.80 -4.01
N GLY A 149 -1.08 2.11 -5.08
CA GLY A 149 -2.49 1.78 -5.22
C GLY A 149 -2.83 0.29 -5.16
N ILE A 150 -1.97 -0.63 -5.61
CA ILE A 150 -2.28 -2.07 -5.69
C ILE A 150 -1.40 -2.88 -4.76
N GLY A 151 -0.10 -2.87 -4.99
CA GLY A 151 0.86 -3.71 -4.26
C GLY A 151 0.87 -3.39 -2.77
N GLU A 152 1.02 -2.11 -2.42
CA GLU A 152 1.06 -1.71 -1.01
C GLU A 152 -0.28 -1.95 -0.30
N GLU A 153 -1.40 -1.68 -0.95
CA GLU A 153 -2.72 -1.99 -0.37
C GLU A 153 -2.95 -3.49 -0.18
N VAL A 154 -2.48 -4.35 -1.09
CA VAL A 154 -2.56 -5.80 -0.90
C VAL A 154 -1.69 -6.25 0.29
N ALA A 155 -0.48 -5.73 0.42
CA ALA A 155 0.41 -6.08 1.52
C ALA A 155 -0.12 -5.56 2.87
N MET A 156 -0.49 -4.28 2.92
CA MET A 156 -0.77 -3.58 4.17
C MET A 156 -2.21 -3.72 4.61
N ARG A 157 -3.18 -3.64 3.68
CA ARG A 157 -4.60 -3.69 4.02
C ARG A 157 -5.09 -5.13 3.93
N LEU A 158 -5.05 -5.72 2.74
CA LEU A 158 -5.60 -7.06 2.53
C LEU A 158 -4.90 -8.10 3.41
N CYS A 159 -3.57 -8.09 3.52
CA CYS A 159 -2.83 -9.05 4.34
C CYS A 159 -2.64 -8.59 5.79
N LEU A 160 -1.81 -7.58 6.04
CA LEU A 160 -1.37 -7.25 7.40
C LEU A 160 -2.51 -6.74 8.30
N MET A 161 -3.26 -5.73 7.86
CA MET A 161 -4.37 -5.18 8.65
C MET A 161 -5.43 -6.25 8.92
N THR A 162 -5.78 -7.08 7.93
CA THR A 162 -6.70 -8.21 8.12
C THR A 162 -6.18 -9.23 9.13
N LEU A 163 -4.88 -9.56 9.08
CA LEU A 163 -4.24 -10.44 10.05
C LEU A 163 -4.31 -9.85 11.47
N LEU A 164 -3.99 -8.56 11.63
CA LEU A 164 -4.08 -7.87 12.91
C LEU A 164 -5.52 -7.82 13.43
N ALA A 165 -6.49 -7.49 12.57
CA ALA A 165 -7.90 -7.50 12.91
C ALA A 165 -8.36 -8.88 13.38
N TRP A 166 -7.88 -9.94 12.71
CA TRP A 166 -8.15 -11.32 13.12
C TRP A 166 -7.53 -11.64 14.48
N VAL A 167 -6.27 -11.26 14.74
CA VAL A 167 -5.62 -11.46 16.04
C VAL A 167 -6.40 -10.75 17.16
N PHE A 168 -6.75 -9.47 16.98
CA PHE A 168 -7.51 -8.72 17.98
C PHE A 168 -8.91 -9.29 18.20
N TRP A 169 -9.56 -9.76 17.14
CA TRP A 169 -10.84 -10.48 17.24
C TRP A 169 -10.72 -11.76 18.07
N ARG A 170 -9.62 -12.52 17.95
CA ARG A 170 -9.36 -13.72 18.77
C ARG A 170 -9.13 -13.42 20.25
N ILE A 171 -8.70 -12.20 20.58
CA ILE A 171 -8.53 -11.75 21.97
C ILE A 171 -9.87 -11.25 22.53
N LYS A 172 -10.61 -10.46 21.75
CA LYS A 172 -11.88 -9.87 22.16
C LYS A 172 -12.83 -9.72 20.98
N SER A 173 -13.98 -10.38 21.07
CA SER A 173 -15.08 -10.26 20.12
C SER A 173 -16.24 -9.46 20.70
N THR A 174 -17.13 -8.98 19.83
CA THR A 174 -18.46 -8.47 20.20
C THR A 174 -19.34 -9.61 20.76
N ARG A 175 -20.53 -9.27 21.28
CA ARG A 175 -21.51 -10.27 21.73
C ARG A 175 -22.00 -11.14 20.56
N GLU A 176 -22.02 -10.56 19.37
CA GLU A 176 -22.41 -11.18 18.11
C GLU A 176 -21.27 -12.01 17.48
N GLY A 177 -20.10 -12.08 18.13
CA GLY A 177 -18.96 -12.89 17.68
C GLY A 177 -18.14 -12.26 16.55
N THR A 178 -18.25 -10.96 16.30
CA THR A 178 -17.52 -10.22 15.26
C THR A 178 -16.35 -9.40 15.82
N PRO A 179 -15.42 -8.90 14.98
CA PRO A 179 -14.38 -7.98 15.42
C PRO A 179 -14.96 -6.72 16.08
N THR A 180 -14.31 -6.26 17.15
CA THR A 180 -14.69 -5.01 17.84
C THR A 180 -14.20 -3.78 17.08
N ASN A 181 -14.86 -2.62 17.27
CA ASN A 181 -14.41 -1.36 16.70
C ASN A 181 -13.02 -0.97 17.19
N GLU A 182 -12.72 -1.22 18.48
CA GLU A 182 -11.42 -0.96 19.06
C GLU A 182 -10.35 -1.86 18.42
N GLY A 183 -10.64 -3.15 18.24
CA GLY A 183 -9.75 -4.09 17.55
C GLY A 183 -9.47 -3.68 16.11
N MET A 184 -10.47 -3.15 15.40
CA MET A 184 -10.30 -2.64 14.03
C MET A 184 -9.41 -1.40 13.98
N TRP A 185 -9.59 -0.45 14.90
CA TRP A 185 -8.71 0.72 14.98
C TRP A 185 -7.27 0.36 15.37
N LEU A 186 -7.09 -0.58 16.30
CA LEU A 186 -5.77 -1.11 16.64
C LEU A 186 -5.09 -1.77 15.43
N ALA A 187 -5.84 -2.51 14.61
CA ALA A 187 -5.32 -3.09 13.37
C ALA A 187 -4.91 -2.01 12.35
N ILE A 188 -5.73 -0.96 12.19
CA ILE A 188 -5.43 0.17 11.30
C ILE A 188 -4.14 0.89 11.75
N VAL A 189 -4.06 1.28 13.02
CA VAL A 189 -2.91 2.01 13.56
C VAL A 189 -1.65 1.14 13.54
N GLY A 190 -1.76 -0.14 13.92
CA GLY A 190 -0.64 -1.08 13.88
C GLY A 190 -0.10 -1.28 12.47
N ALA A 191 -0.99 -1.48 11.48
CA ALA A 191 -0.59 -1.58 10.08
C ALA A 191 0.03 -0.28 9.56
N ALA A 192 -0.51 0.88 9.94
CA ALA A 192 0.02 2.20 9.54
C ALA A 192 1.43 2.47 10.09
N VAL A 193 1.71 2.08 11.33
CA VAL A 193 3.06 2.19 11.91
C VAL A 193 4.03 1.28 11.17
N ILE A 194 3.65 0.01 10.93
CA ILE A 194 4.49 -0.94 10.19
C ILE A 194 4.71 -0.45 8.75
N PHE A 195 3.71 0.19 8.13
CA PHE A 195 3.84 0.79 6.81
C PHE A 195 4.95 1.83 6.76
N GLY A 196 4.95 2.78 7.71
CA GLY A 196 5.98 3.81 7.76
C GLY A 196 7.36 3.27 8.14
N LEU A 197 7.44 2.23 8.97
CA LEU A 197 8.70 1.51 9.21
C LEU A 197 9.20 0.78 7.95
N GLY A 198 8.29 0.26 7.13
CA GLY A 198 8.59 -0.39 5.85
C GLY A 198 9.25 0.54 4.83
N HIS A 199 9.12 1.87 5.01
CA HIS A 199 9.76 2.89 4.19
C HIS A 199 11.17 3.28 4.64
N LEU A 200 11.67 2.74 5.76
CA LEU A 200 13.02 3.07 6.23
C LEU A 200 14.14 2.63 5.28
N PRO A 201 14.09 1.47 4.59
CA PRO A 201 15.14 1.10 3.63
C PRO A 201 15.27 2.07 2.45
N THR A 202 14.16 2.55 1.89
CA THR A 202 14.18 3.55 0.80
C THR A 202 14.61 4.92 1.31
N THR A 203 14.19 5.28 2.54
CA THR A 203 14.66 6.49 3.23
C THR A 203 16.18 6.46 3.44
N ALA A 204 16.72 5.34 3.90
CA ALA A 204 18.15 5.15 4.16
C ALA A 204 19.03 5.29 2.90
N ALA A 205 18.43 5.11 1.71
CA ALA A 205 19.13 5.28 0.45
C ALA A 205 19.44 6.75 0.12
N VAL A 206 18.72 7.71 0.72
CA VAL A 206 18.84 9.14 0.40
C VAL A 206 19.19 10.02 1.61
N MET A 207 19.05 9.49 2.83
CA MET A 207 19.33 10.24 4.05
C MET A 207 19.77 9.32 5.21
N GLU A 208 20.50 9.89 6.15
CA GLU A 208 20.90 9.19 7.37
C GLU A 208 19.69 8.90 8.26
N ILE A 209 19.59 7.68 8.78
CA ILE A 209 18.51 7.27 9.68
C ILE A 209 18.81 7.74 11.10
N THR A 210 18.15 8.82 11.51
CA THR A 210 18.12 9.32 12.89
C THR A 210 16.74 9.09 13.51
N PRO A 211 16.59 9.17 14.84
CA PRO A 211 15.26 9.06 15.48
C PRO A 211 14.23 10.06 14.92
N PHE A 212 14.68 11.26 14.53
CA PHE A 212 13.82 12.25 13.89
C PHE A 212 13.35 11.81 12.50
N ILE A 213 14.24 11.22 11.69
CA ILE A 213 13.91 10.69 10.36
C ILE A 213 13.00 9.47 10.45
N VAL A 214 13.19 8.62 11.46
CA VAL A 214 12.26 7.51 11.75
C VAL A 214 10.87 8.06 12.08
N ALA A 215 10.77 9.07 12.96
CA ALA A 215 9.50 9.69 13.30
C ALA A 215 8.82 10.30 12.07
N ARG A 216 9.58 11.02 11.22
CA ARG A 216 9.08 11.57 9.94
C ARG A 216 8.55 10.46 9.04
N ALA A 217 9.32 9.41 8.79
CA ALA A 217 8.90 8.30 7.93
C ALA A 217 7.64 7.61 8.46
N VAL A 218 7.56 7.37 9.77
CA VAL A 218 6.38 6.76 10.41
C VAL A 218 5.16 7.67 10.32
N ILE A 219 5.30 8.97 10.55
CA ILE A 219 4.17 9.91 10.56
C ILE A 219 3.65 10.17 9.14
N LEU A 220 4.52 10.46 8.18
CA LEU A 220 4.12 10.77 6.80
C LEU A 220 3.40 9.60 6.16
N ASN A 221 3.97 8.39 6.25
CA ASN A 221 3.32 7.19 5.71
C ASN A 221 2.13 6.75 6.57
N GLY A 222 2.22 6.92 7.90
CA GLY A 222 1.19 6.51 8.84
C GLY A 222 -0.13 7.26 8.65
N VAL A 223 -0.10 8.55 8.28
CA VAL A 223 -1.32 9.33 7.99
C VAL A 223 -2.09 8.73 6.81
N GLY A 224 -1.42 8.45 5.68
CA GLY A 224 -2.04 7.73 4.56
C GLY A 224 -2.47 6.31 4.98
N GLY A 225 -1.59 5.64 5.74
CA GLY A 225 -1.83 4.43 6.53
C GLY A 225 -3.24 4.34 7.11
N VAL A 226 -3.54 5.28 8.01
CA VAL A 226 -4.80 5.36 8.76
C VAL A 226 -5.98 5.65 7.83
N ILE A 227 -5.85 6.57 6.88
CA ILE A 227 -6.93 6.96 5.96
C ILE A 227 -7.34 5.77 5.09
N PHE A 228 -6.38 5.12 4.40
CA PHE A 228 -6.71 4.01 3.51
C PHE A 228 -7.14 2.76 4.32
N GLY A 229 -6.62 2.57 5.54
CA GLY A 229 -7.08 1.53 6.45
C GLY A 229 -8.55 1.71 6.88
N TRP A 230 -8.96 2.94 7.17
CA TRP A 230 -10.37 3.23 7.46
C TRP A 230 -11.27 2.99 6.24
N LEU A 231 -10.81 3.39 5.03
CA LEU A 231 -11.53 3.10 3.79
C LEU A 231 -11.63 1.59 3.55
N TYR A 232 -10.56 0.83 3.76
CA TYR A 232 -10.60 -0.63 3.65
C TYR A 232 -11.65 -1.23 4.59
N TRP A 233 -11.68 -0.79 5.84
CA TRP A 233 -12.66 -1.25 6.81
C TRP A 233 -14.10 -0.90 6.43
N LYS A 234 -14.36 0.32 5.96
CA LYS A 234 -15.73 0.80 5.72
C LYS A 234 -16.26 0.55 4.32
N LYS A 235 -15.37 0.39 3.34
CA LYS A 235 -15.68 0.46 1.90
C LYS A 235 -14.97 -0.61 1.06
N GLY A 236 -14.10 -1.43 1.67
CA GLY A 236 -13.40 -2.51 0.98
C GLY A 236 -12.10 -2.08 0.31
N LEU A 237 -11.34 -3.07 -0.17
CA LEU A 237 -9.96 -2.89 -0.62
C LEU A 237 -9.85 -1.91 -1.78
N GLU A 238 -10.78 -1.99 -2.73
CA GLU A 238 -10.78 -1.13 -3.92
C GLU A 238 -10.92 0.35 -3.57
N SER A 239 -11.62 0.70 -2.48
CA SER A 239 -11.69 2.07 -1.97
C SER A 239 -10.33 2.57 -1.49
N ALA A 240 -9.60 1.72 -0.76
CA ALA A 240 -8.26 2.02 -0.29
C ALA A 240 -7.27 2.15 -1.46
N MET A 241 -7.37 1.26 -2.47
CA MET A 241 -6.57 1.30 -3.70
C MET A 241 -6.74 2.60 -4.47
N ILE A 242 -7.99 3.04 -4.69
CA ILE A 242 -8.29 4.31 -5.38
C ILE A 242 -7.76 5.50 -4.58
N SER A 243 -7.90 5.45 -3.26
CA SER A 243 -7.44 6.53 -2.39
C SER A 243 -5.92 6.66 -2.39
N HIS A 244 -5.20 5.55 -2.23
CA HIS A 244 -3.74 5.56 -2.26
C HIS A 244 -3.22 5.98 -3.63
N PHE A 245 -3.74 5.42 -4.72
CA PHE A 245 -3.40 5.86 -6.07
C PHE A 245 -3.59 7.37 -6.23
N SER A 246 -4.69 7.93 -5.73
CA SER A 246 -4.97 9.37 -5.81
C SER A 246 -3.99 10.21 -4.97
N ALA A 247 -3.53 9.70 -3.82
CA ALA A 247 -2.50 10.34 -3.02
C ALA A 247 -1.16 10.36 -3.79
N ASP A 248 -0.81 9.26 -4.43
CA ASP A 248 0.43 9.15 -5.23
C ASP A 248 0.41 10.04 -6.47
N ILE A 249 -0.75 10.26 -7.09
CA ILE A 249 -0.87 11.28 -8.14
C ILE A 249 -0.50 12.66 -7.61
N VAL A 250 -0.93 13.02 -6.40
CA VAL A 250 -0.55 14.31 -5.79
C VAL A 250 0.96 14.35 -5.52
N LEU A 251 1.51 13.29 -4.92
CA LEU A 251 2.90 13.25 -4.43
C LEU A 251 3.95 13.03 -5.52
N HIS A 252 3.66 12.16 -6.49
CA HIS A 252 4.63 11.66 -7.47
C HIS A 252 4.37 12.13 -8.90
N VAL A 253 3.23 12.78 -9.17
CA VAL A 253 2.93 13.35 -10.49
C VAL A 253 2.79 14.86 -10.41
N LEU A 254 1.84 15.36 -9.62
CA LEU A 254 1.54 16.80 -9.58
C LEU A 254 2.65 17.58 -8.89
N LEU A 255 3.11 17.15 -7.71
CA LEU A 255 4.18 17.85 -6.99
C LEU A 255 5.48 17.95 -7.83
N PRO A 256 6.02 16.88 -8.43
CA PRO A 256 7.20 16.97 -9.29
C PRO A 256 7.04 17.83 -10.55
N LEU A 257 5.81 18.12 -11.00
CA LEU A 257 5.57 19.04 -12.12
C LEU A 257 5.54 20.52 -11.68
N LEU A 258 5.43 20.78 -10.38
CA LEU A 258 5.30 22.12 -9.81
C LEU A 258 6.62 22.67 -9.26
N ILE A 259 7.65 21.83 -9.11
CA ILE A 259 8.97 22.16 -8.57
C ILE A 259 10.06 21.90 -9.61
#